data_AF-A0A3A9AIS0-F1
#
_entry.id   AF-A0A3A9AIS0-F1
#
_cell.length_a   1.000
_cell.length_b   1.000
_cell.length_c   1.000
_cell.angle_alpha   90.00
_cell.angle_beta   90.00
_cell.angle_gamma   90.00
#
_symmetry.space_group_name_H-M   'P 1'
#
loop_
_entity.id
_entity.type
_entity.pdbx_description
1 polymer ?
#
loop_
_entity_poly.entity_id
_entity_poly.type
_entity_poly.pdbx_seq_one_letter_code
_entity_poly.pdbx_strand_id
1 'polypeptide(L)'
;MAEMITVLSTNLFRTFILKRFMSIFFEINIEEKGKERICYFVFFSLTVLVHSFFHFPVLNIITNLLLIYFITRLYVGVEKKKVLVTLLIYGINMFCDIIAVYSFGNYMVGEEANGMTVYITTFLILICEFVVERFLVKNKSKDFIPFHGNILIAIPAISIMILLILVMNNLNSRMILISVSVGILLINLLIFYLYGVLVDAYLKLEERALFERQIASYANQLNIMTQTEEKVRTLKHDMKHHLNELMILARHQNDDKVMDYICDMQAYLENPHEYISSGNQEVDSLMNYMLNRAKTVLNHVNYEINIPKELAIRSFDLNVIVGNLLENAIARGNHKLWY
;
A
#
# COMPACT_ATOMS: atom_id res chain seq x y z
N MET A 1 8.35 -52.47 -10.23
CA MET A 1 7.42 -52.23 -9.10
C MET A 1 8.05 -51.39 -8.00
N ALA A 2 9.23 -51.75 -7.47
CA ALA A 2 9.89 -50.98 -6.42
C ALA A 2 10.17 -49.51 -6.80
N GLU A 3 10.69 -49.24 -8.00
CA GLU A 3 10.94 -47.87 -8.50
C GLU A 3 9.67 -47.03 -8.65
N MET A 4 8.58 -47.64 -9.08
CA MET A 4 7.29 -46.94 -9.18
C MET A 4 6.77 -46.54 -7.79
N ILE A 5 6.97 -47.40 -6.79
CA ILE A 5 6.60 -47.13 -5.39
C ILE A 5 7.50 -46.03 -4.79
N THR A 6 8.81 -46.02 -5.09
CA THR A 6 9.71 -44.97 -4.60
C THR A 6 9.36 -43.61 -5.22
N VAL A 7 9.10 -43.54 -6.53
CA VAL A 7 8.70 -42.29 -7.20
C VAL A 7 7.36 -41.76 -6.66
N LEU A 8 6.34 -42.61 -6.53
CA LEU A 8 5.02 -42.22 -6.03
C LEU A 8 5.07 -41.74 -4.58
N SER A 9 5.74 -42.50 -3.69
CA SER A 9 5.87 -42.13 -2.27
C SER A 9 6.63 -40.81 -2.12
N THR A 10 7.71 -40.63 -2.86
CA THR A 10 8.55 -39.44 -2.72
C THR A 10 7.89 -38.18 -3.29
N ASN A 11 7.19 -38.29 -4.42
CA ASN A 11 6.43 -37.17 -4.98
C ASN A 11 5.27 -36.75 -4.07
N LEU A 12 4.67 -37.70 -3.31
CA LEU A 12 3.65 -37.39 -2.32
C LEU A 12 4.23 -36.56 -1.16
N PHE A 13 5.41 -36.95 -0.65
CA PHE A 13 6.12 -36.15 0.35
C PHE A 13 6.54 -34.78 -0.17
N ARG A 14 7.07 -34.69 -1.39
CA ARG A 14 7.44 -33.40 -2.01
C ARG A 14 6.23 -32.46 -2.14
N THR A 15 5.08 -33.00 -2.51
CA THR A 15 3.83 -32.22 -2.59
C THR A 15 3.38 -31.73 -1.21
N PHE A 16 3.49 -32.58 -0.18
CA PHE A 16 3.19 -32.20 1.21
C PHE A 16 4.14 -31.10 1.71
N ILE A 17 5.44 -31.24 1.46
CA ILE A 17 6.44 -30.24 1.84
C ILE A 17 6.18 -28.91 1.13
N LEU A 18 5.85 -28.95 -0.16
CA LEU A 18 5.48 -27.74 -0.92
C LEU A 18 4.26 -27.05 -0.32
N LYS A 19 3.23 -27.80 0.09
CA LYS A 19 2.07 -27.24 0.79
C LYS A 19 2.46 -26.57 2.11
N ARG A 20 3.34 -27.21 2.89
CA ARG A 20 3.82 -26.65 4.15
C ARG A 20 4.60 -25.34 3.92
N PHE A 21 5.52 -25.33 2.95
CA PHE A 21 6.19 -24.10 2.49
C PHE A 21 5.19 -23.00 2.13
N MET A 22 4.19 -23.28 1.29
CA MET A 22 3.21 -22.26 0.91
C MET A 22 2.44 -21.70 2.12
N SER A 23 2.09 -22.55 3.09
CA SER A 23 1.41 -22.14 4.33
C SER A 23 2.28 -21.33 5.31
N ILE A 24 3.59 -21.37 5.14
CA ILE A 24 4.53 -20.50 5.85
C ILE A 24 4.44 -19.08 5.27
N PHE A 25 4.38 -18.97 3.95
CA PHE A 25 4.51 -17.71 3.21
C PHE A 25 3.22 -16.93 2.99
N PHE A 26 2.11 -17.66 2.86
CA PHE A 26 0.83 -17.11 2.49
C PHE A 26 -0.27 -17.57 3.43
N GLU A 27 -1.22 -16.68 3.69
CA GLU A 27 -2.46 -17.04 4.38
C GLU A 27 -3.41 -17.73 3.39
N ILE A 28 -4.03 -18.82 3.83
CA ILE A 28 -4.97 -19.59 3.02
C ILE A 28 -6.33 -18.91 3.10
N ASN A 29 -6.89 -18.55 1.94
CA ASN A 29 -8.25 -18.07 1.89
C ASN A 29 -9.22 -19.24 2.17
N ILE A 30 -10.07 -19.09 3.18
CA ILE A 30 -10.86 -20.19 3.77
C ILE A 30 -11.86 -20.77 2.75
N GLU A 31 -12.30 -19.97 1.78
CA GLU A 31 -13.28 -20.34 0.74
C GLU A 31 -12.76 -21.29 -0.34
N GLU A 32 -11.43 -21.42 -0.53
CA GLU A 32 -10.86 -22.17 -1.66
C GLU A 32 -10.19 -23.50 -1.29
N LYS A 33 -10.31 -23.97 -0.04
CA LYS A 33 -9.70 -25.22 0.46
C LYS A 33 -10.07 -26.49 -0.35
N GLY A 34 -11.21 -26.47 -1.06
CA GLY A 34 -11.60 -27.54 -1.99
C GLY A 34 -10.81 -27.51 -3.30
N LYS A 35 -10.66 -26.32 -3.90
CA LYS A 35 -9.86 -26.10 -5.12
C LYS A 35 -8.38 -26.34 -4.87
N GLU A 36 -7.89 -25.99 -3.69
CA GLU A 36 -6.51 -26.22 -3.24
C GLU A 36 -6.12 -27.70 -3.36
N ARG A 37 -6.95 -28.62 -2.84
CA ARG A 37 -6.70 -30.07 -2.91
C ARG A 37 -6.66 -30.59 -4.34
N ILE A 38 -7.54 -30.09 -5.21
CA ILE A 38 -7.60 -30.47 -6.61
C ILE A 38 -6.33 -29.98 -7.33
N CYS A 39 -5.88 -28.75 -7.08
CA CYS A 39 -4.66 -28.23 -7.69
C CYS A 39 -3.39 -28.96 -7.23
N TYR A 40 -3.28 -29.34 -5.95
CA TYR A 40 -2.17 -30.17 -5.49
C TYR A 40 -2.21 -31.59 -6.08
N PHE A 41 -3.40 -32.15 -6.29
CA PHE A 41 -3.54 -33.43 -6.99
C PHE A 41 -3.11 -33.32 -8.46
N VAL A 42 -3.53 -32.25 -9.15
CA VAL A 42 -3.11 -31.96 -10.53
C VAL A 42 -1.61 -31.69 -10.61
N PHE A 43 -1.01 -31.00 -9.65
CA PHE A 43 0.44 -30.80 -9.53
C PHE A 43 1.18 -32.12 -9.41
N PHE A 44 0.71 -33.01 -8.54
CA PHE A 44 1.28 -34.35 -8.37
C PHE A 44 1.21 -35.16 -9.68
N SER A 45 0.07 -35.15 -10.38
CA SER A 45 -0.07 -35.84 -11.66
C SER A 45 0.84 -35.24 -12.75
N LEU A 46 0.96 -33.92 -12.82
CA LEU A 46 1.81 -33.23 -13.80
C LEU A 46 3.30 -33.43 -13.54
N THR A 47 3.76 -33.40 -12.29
CA THR A 47 5.17 -33.65 -11.95
C THR A 47 5.60 -35.06 -12.31
N VAL A 48 4.76 -36.06 -12.07
CA VAL A 48 5.02 -37.45 -12.48
C VAL A 48 5.11 -37.56 -14.01
N LEU A 49 4.19 -36.93 -14.75
CA LEU A 49 4.22 -36.92 -16.22
C LEU A 49 5.46 -36.22 -16.77
N VAL A 50 5.82 -35.05 -16.24
CA VAL A 50 7.00 -34.29 -16.68
C VAL A 50 8.28 -35.10 -16.46
N HIS A 51 8.41 -35.77 -15.33
CA HIS A 51 9.57 -36.62 -15.05
C HIS A 51 9.70 -37.78 -16.04
N SER A 52 8.59 -38.36 -16.49
CA SER A 52 8.58 -39.45 -17.48
C SER A 52 8.82 -39.01 -18.93
N PHE A 53 8.56 -37.75 -19.28
CA PHE A 53 8.66 -37.26 -20.66
C PHE A 53 9.91 -36.42 -20.96
N PHE A 54 10.51 -35.73 -19.98
CA PHE A 54 11.59 -34.77 -20.22
C PHE A 54 12.95 -35.25 -19.69
N HIS A 55 13.75 -35.90 -20.55
CA HIS A 55 15.16 -36.20 -20.25
C HIS A 55 16.09 -34.97 -20.34
N PHE A 56 15.62 -33.84 -20.90
CA PHE A 56 16.40 -32.61 -21.02
C PHE A 56 16.30 -31.73 -19.75
N PRO A 57 17.42 -31.43 -19.06
CA PRO A 57 17.41 -30.70 -17.78
C PRO A 57 16.73 -29.33 -17.82
N VAL A 58 16.94 -28.55 -18.89
CA VAL A 58 16.40 -27.17 -19.00
C VAL A 58 14.87 -27.16 -19.04
N LEU A 59 14.25 -28.07 -19.79
CA LEU A 59 12.80 -28.17 -19.89
C LEU A 59 12.18 -28.63 -18.57
N ASN A 60 12.83 -29.53 -17.84
CA ASN A 60 12.39 -29.96 -16.52
C ASN A 60 12.44 -28.81 -15.49
N ILE A 61 13.45 -27.94 -15.57
CA ILE A 61 13.56 -26.77 -14.69
C ILE A 61 12.43 -25.77 -14.96
N ILE A 62 12.18 -25.44 -16.23
CA ILE A 62 11.13 -24.48 -16.62
C ILE A 62 9.75 -24.99 -16.23
N THR A 63 9.45 -26.26 -16.49
CA THR A 63 8.15 -26.87 -16.16
C THR A 63 7.89 -26.88 -14.66
N ASN A 64 8.87 -27.27 -13.83
CA ASN A 64 8.72 -27.24 -12.37
C ASN A 64 8.57 -25.81 -11.81
N LEU A 65 9.32 -24.84 -12.33
CA LEU A 65 9.16 -23.43 -11.95
C LEU A 65 7.75 -22.91 -12.25
N LEU A 66 7.24 -23.19 -13.45
CA LEU A 66 5.87 -22.82 -13.83
C LEU A 66 4.84 -23.48 -12.92
N LEU A 67 5.02 -24.77 -12.64
CA LEU A 67 4.09 -25.55 -11.82
C LEU A 67 4.00 -25.01 -10.38
N ILE A 68 5.14 -24.67 -9.76
CA ILE A 68 5.20 -24.04 -8.43
C ILE A 68 4.57 -22.64 -8.49
N TYR A 69 4.86 -21.84 -9.52
CA TYR A 69 4.27 -20.51 -9.68
C TYR A 69 2.74 -20.58 -9.82
N PHE A 70 2.20 -21.54 -10.58
CA PHE A 70 0.75 -21.73 -10.68
C PHE A 70 0.10 -22.04 -9.33
N ILE A 71 0.78 -22.81 -8.46
CA ILE A 71 0.29 -23.02 -7.09
C ILE A 71 0.24 -21.71 -6.31
N THR A 72 1.27 -20.85 -6.40
CA THR A 72 1.27 -19.57 -5.68
C THR A 72 0.12 -18.65 -6.07
N ARG A 73 -0.46 -18.81 -7.27
CA ARG A 73 -1.63 -18.03 -7.69
C ARG A 73 -2.90 -18.34 -6.90
N LEU A 74 -3.00 -19.52 -6.28
CA LEU A 74 -4.13 -19.89 -5.40
C LEU A 74 -4.10 -19.16 -4.06
N TYR A 75 -2.96 -18.54 -3.73
CA TYR A 75 -2.76 -17.86 -2.46
C TYR A 75 -2.90 -16.34 -2.63
N VAL A 76 -3.45 -15.70 -1.61
CA VAL A 76 -3.61 -14.24 -1.57
C VAL A 76 -2.23 -13.61 -1.37
N GLY A 77 -1.91 -12.59 -2.16
CA GLY A 77 -0.66 -11.85 -2.04
C GLY A 77 -0.25 -11.15 -3.34
N VAL A 78 0.74 -10.25 -3.24
CA VAL A 78 1.27 -9.48 -4.36
C VAL A 78 2.05 -10.37 -5.34
N GLU A 79 1.90 -10.16 -6.65
CA GLU A 79 2.56 -10.97 -7.69
C GLU A 79 4.09 -11.03 -7.54
N LYS A 80 4.73 -9.93 -7.12
CA LYS A 80 6.18 -9.91 -6.84
C LYS A 80 6.58 -10.89 -5.72
N LYS A 81 5.73 -11.08 -4.71
CA LYS A 81 5.97 -11.98 -3.56
C LYS A 81 5.86 -13.42 -4.02
N LYS A 82 4.84 -13.71 -4.84
CA LYS A 82 4.65 -15.03 -5.47
C LYS A 82 5.85 -15.45 -6.31
N VAL A 83 6.37 -14.55 -7.15
CA VAL A 83 7.57 -14.82 -7.96
C VAL A 83 8.79 -15.06 -7.08
N LEU A 84 9.04 -14.20 -6.09
CA LEU A 84 10.19 -14.35 -5.17
C LEU A 84 10.15 -15.69 -4.42
N VAL A 85 9.01 -16.02 -3.81
CA VAL A 85 8.83 -17.25 -3.04
C VAL A 85 8.98 -18.48 -3.95
N THR A 86 8.45 -18.43 -5.17
CA THR A 86 8.62 -19.51 -6.16
C THR A 86 10.09 -19.76 -6.48
N LEU A 87 10.87 -18.71 -6.76
CA LEU A 87 12.29 -18.84 -7.08
C LEU A 87 13.09 -19.35 -5.89
N LEU A 88 12.77 -18.94 -4.66
CA LEU A 88 13.44 -19.41 -3.46
C LEU A 88 13.15 -20.89 -3.18
N ILE A 89 11.87 -21.30 -3.22
CA ILE A 89 11.48 -22.71 -3.04
C ILE A 89 12.17 -23.59 -4.10
N TYR A 90 12.13 -23.16 -5.36
CA TYR A 90 12.77 -23.90 -6.44
C TYR A 90 14.30 -23.95 -6.28
N GLY A 91 14.93 -22.85 -5.87
CA GLY A 91 16.37 -22.80 -5.59
C GLY A 91 16.79 -23.77 -4.48
N ILE A 92 15.99 -23.88 -3.40
CA ILE A 92 16.21 -24.86 -2.33
C ILE A 92 16.08 -26.29 -2.87
N ASN A 93 15.04 -26.58 -3.65
CA ASN A 93 14.83 -27.91 -4.24
C ASN A 93 16.01 -28.29 -5.16
N MET A 94 16.42 -27.39 -6.05
CA MET A 94 17.53 -27.62 -6.98
C MET A 94 18.86 -27.85 -6.24
N PHE A 95 19.10 -27.10 -5.17
CA PHE A 95 20.27 -27.31 -4.31
C PHE A 95 20.26 -28.69 -3.64
N CYS A 96 19.12 -29.09 -3.06
CA CYS A 96 18.98 -30.40 -2.41
C CYS A 96 19.18 -31.55 -3.41
N ASP A 97 18.64 -31.40 -4.63
CA ASP A 97 18.86 -32.34 -5.73
C ASP A 97 20.36 -32.44 -6.08
N ILE A 98 21.05 -31.32 -6.25
CA ILE A 98 22.49 -31.30 -6.55
C ILE A 98 23.31 -31.98 -5.43
N ILE A 99 23.07 -31.65 -4.16
CA ILE A 99 23.83 -32.27 -3.06
C ILE A 99 23.62 -33.77 -3.01
N ALA A 100 22.37 -34.23 -3.05
CA ALA A 100 22.09 -35.65 -2.94
C ALA A 100 22.67 -36.44 -4.12
N VAL A 101 22.52 -35.91 -5.33
CA VAL A 101 22.98 -36.55 -6.57
C VAL A 101 24.50 -36.63 -6.63
N TYR A 102 25.23 -35.54 -6.34
CA TYR A 102 26.69 -35.52 -6.47
C TYR A 102 27.43 -36.08 -5.24
N SER A 103 26.79 -36.09 -4.06
CA SER A 103 27.39 -36.63 -2.83
C SER A 103 27.13 -38.13 -2.65
N PHE A 104 25.95 -38.62 -3.05
CA PHE A 104 25.53 -40.00 -2.79
C PHE A 104 25.22 -40.80 -4.08
N GLY A 105 25.15 -40.14 -5.23
CA GLY A 105 24.93 -40.79 -6.53
C GLY A 105 26.20 -40.87 -7.37
N ASN A 106 26.27 -41.90 -8.22
CA ASN A 106 27.13 -41.92 -9.40
C ASN A 106 26.30 -41.49 -10.62
N TYR A 107 25.74 -40.28 -10.56
CA TYR A 107 24.87 -39.79 -11.62
C TYR A 107 25.69 -39.34 -12.83
N MET A 108 25.42 -39.96 -13.99
CA MET A 108 25.78 -39.40 -15.29
C MET A 108 24.54 -38.66 -15.83
N VAL A 109 24.76 -37.49 -16.45
CA VAL A 109 23.68 -36.67 -17.01
C VAL A 109 22.86 -37.51 -18.01
N GLY A 110 21.61 -37.82 -17.67
CA GLY A 110 20.69 -38.61 -18.50
C GLY A 110 20.32 -40.01 -18.00
N GLU A 111 20.94 -40.50 -16.91
CA GLU A 111 20.55 -41.76 -16.27
C GLU A 111 19.56 -41.56 -15.12
N GLU A 112 18.73 -42.56 -14.82
CA GLU A 112 17.78 -42.49 -13.71
C GLU A 112 18.50 -42.44 -12.35
N ALA A 113 18.07 -41.52 -11.50
CA ALA A 113 18.62 -41.37 -10.16
C ALA A 113 18.29 -42.61 -9.31
N ASN A 114 19.32 -43.19 -8.70
CA ASN A 114 19.20 -44.36 -7.84
C ASN A 114 18.14 -44.11 -6.72
N GLY A 115 17.28 -45.08 -6.41
CA GLY A 115 16.13 -44.85 -5.51
C GLY A 115 16.49 -44.25 -4.14
N MET A 116 17.70 -44.52 -3.61
CA MET A 116 18.20 -43.92 -2.38
C MET A 116 18.45 -42.40 -2.47
N THR A 117 18.91 -41.88 -3.61
CA THR A 117 19.19 -40.44 -3.74
C THR A 117 17.89 -39.62 -3.68
N VAL A 118 16.80 -40.16 -4.23
CA VAL A 118 15.46 -39.53 -4.23
C VAL A 118 14.90 -39.40 -2.80
N TYR A 119 15.17 -40.36 -1.91
CA TYR A 119 14.82 -40.24 -0.49
C TYR A 119 15.71 -39.20 0.25
N ILE A 120 17.01 -39.19 -0.04
CA ILE A 120 17.94 -38.23 0.57
C ILE A 120 17.58 -36.79 0.19
N THR A 121 17.26 -36.52 -1.09
CA THR A 121 16.81 -35.18 -1.52
C THR A 121 15.59 -34.72 -0.74
N THR A 122 14.59 -35.59 -0.60
CA THR A 122 13.33 -35.24 0.06
C THR A 122 13.50 -35.01 1.55
N PHE A 123 14.40 -35.76 2.19
CA PHE A 123 14.80 -35.50 3.56
C PHE A 123 15.54 -34.17 3.72
N LEU A 124 16.46 -33.83 2.81
CA LEU A 124 17.15 -32.53 2.82
C LEU A 124 16.19 -31.35 2.62
N ILE A 125 15.23 -31.47 1.70
CA ILE A 125 14.21 -30.43 1.48
C ILE A 125 13.38 -30.22 2.76
N LEU A 126 13.04 -31.29 3.48
CA LEU A 126 12.33 -31.21 4.76
C LEU A 126 13.15 -30.50 5.85
N ILE A 127 14.47 -30.72 5.91
CA ILE A 127 15.35 -29.97 6.82
C ILE A 127 15.36 -28.49 6.46
N CYS A 128 15.53 -28.16 5.18
CA CYS A 128 15.51 -26.78 4.72
C CYS A 128 14.17 -26.09 5.04
N GLU A 129 13.07 -26.80 4.86
CA GLU A 129 11.74 -26.33 5.22
C GLU A 129 11.63 -26.01 6.73
N PHE A 130 12.07 -26.93 7.58
CA PHE A 130 12.04 -26.72 9.03
C PHE A 130 12.89 -25.53 9.48
N VAL A 131 14.07 -25.34 8.86
CA VAL A 131 14.93 -24.17 9.10
C VAL A 131 14.22 -22.88 8.68
N VAL A 132 13.58 -22.87 7.51
CA VAL A 132 12.84 -21.71 6.99
C VAL A 132 11.67 -21.35 7.90
N GLU A 133 10.88 -22.33 8.33
CA GLU A 133 9.77 -22.12 9.26
C GLU A 133 10.23 -21.49 10.58
N ARG A 134 11.27 -22.08 11.19
CA ARG A 134 11.67 -21.73 12.56
C ARG A 134 12.47 -20.44 12.65
N PHE A 135 13.32 -20.15 11.67
CA PHE A 135 14.25 -19.03 11.74
C PHE A 135 13.82 -17.82 10.91
N LEU A 136 13.10 -18.02 9.81
CA LEU A 136 12.99 -16.99 8.78
C LEU A 136 11.59 -16.37 8.71
N VAL A 137 10.53 -17.06 9.16
CA VAL A 137 9.15 -16.53 9.10
C VAL A 137 8.56 -16.35 10.48
N LYS A 138 8.76 -15.16 11.05
CA LYS A 138 8.10 -14.74 12.31
C LYS A 138 6.78 -14.00 12.10
N ASN A 139 6.50 -13.48 10.90
CA ASN A 139 5.29 -12.68 10.62
C ASN A 139 4.72 -13.03 9.24
N LYS A 140 3.55 -13.71 9.21
CA LYS A 140 2.89 -14.21 8.00
C LYS A 140 2.12 -13.16 7.19
N SER A 141 1.74 -12.05 7.82
CA SER A 141 0.72 -11.12 7.32
C SER A 141 1.23 -9.93 6.50
N LYS A 142 2.52 -9.86 6.20
CA LYS A 142 3.11 -8.68 5.57
C LYS A 142 3.23 -8.90 4.05
N ASP A 143 2.22 -8.42 3.30
CA ASP A 143 2.14 -8.55 1.84
C ASP A 143 2.88 -7.44 1.07
N PHE A 144 3.70 -6.66 1.74
CA PHE A 144 4.39 -5.54 1.13
C PHE A 144 5.74 -5.95 0.54
N ILE A 145 6.02 -5.51 -0.69
CA ILE A 145 7.34 -5.54 -1.29
C ILE A 145 7.71 -4.11 -1.67
N PRO A 146 8.84 -3.58 -1.15
CA PRO A 146 9.27 -2.23 -1.48
C PRO A 146 9.56 -2.08 -2.97
N PHE A 147 9.52 -0.84 -3.46
CA PHE A 147 9.72 -0.49 -4.88
C PHE A 147 11.06 -1.03 -5.46
N HIS A 148 12.11 -1.15 -4.64
CA HIS A 148 13.41 -1.76 -5.01
C HIS A 148 13.44 -3.30 -4.98
N GLY A 149 12.31 -3.97 -4.72
CA GLY A 149 12.21 -5.43 -4.63
C GLY A 149 12.57 -6.21 -5.89
N ASN A 150 12.75 -5.53 -7.03
CA ASN A 150 13.21 -6.18 -8.27
C ASN A 150 14.64 -6.75 -8.10
N ILE A 151 15.51 -6.10 -7.33
CA ILE A 151 16.87 -6.59 -7.05
C ILE A 151 16.80 -7.90 -6.25
N LEU A 152 15.86 -7.98 -5.31
CA LEU A 152 15.68 -9.15 -4.46
C LEU A 152 15.23 -10.38 -5.23
N ILE A 153 14.44 -10.19 -6.31
CA ILE A 153 14.00 -11.27 -7.21
C ILE A 153 15.14 -11.71 -8.14
N ALA A 154 16.01 -10.78 -8.55
CA ALA A 154 17.10 -11.07 -9.47
C ALA A 154 18.11 -12.07 -8.88
N ILE A 155 18.38 -12.00 -7.57
CA ILE A 155 19.44 -12.83 -6.97
C ILE A 155 19.08 -14.33 -6.96
N PRO A 156 17.89 -14.78 -6.52
CA PRO A 156 17.49 -16.17 -6.65
C PRO A 156 17.45 -16.64 -8.11
N ALA A 157 17.02 -15.80 -9.04
CA ALA A 157 17.02 -16.12 -10.47
C ALA A 157 18.44 -16.35 -11.01
N ILE A 158 19.38 -15.46 -10.71
CA ILE A 158 20.80 -15.63 -11.08
C ILE A 158 21.37 -16.88 -10.43
N SER A 159 21.00 -17.19 -9.19
CA SER A 159 21.46 -18.39 -8.48
C SER A 159 21.06 -19.68 -9.19
N ILE A 160 19.80 -19.77 -9.64
CA ILE A 160 19.28 -20.91 -10.41
C ILE A 160 20.02 -21.02 -11.75
N MET A 161 20.26 -19.88 -12.42
CA MET A 161 21.02 -19.87 -13.67
C MET A 161 22.46 -20.37 -13.49
N ILE A 162 23.15 -19.94 -12.43
CA ILE A 162 24.52 -20.40 -12.13
C ILE A 162 24.52 -21.92 -11.86
N LEU A 163 23.58 -22.42 -11.05
CA LEU A 163 23.46 -23.86 -10.77
C LEU A 163 23.16 -24.65 -12.05
N LEU A 164 22.32 -24.13 -12.95
CA LEU A 164 22.01 -24.76 -14.24
C LEU A 164 23.25 -24.87 -15.12
N ILE A 165 24.03 -23.79 -15.24
CA ILE A 165 25.28 -23.78 -16.01
C ILE A 165 26.30 -24.77 -15.42
N LEU A 166 26.36 -24.86 -14.09
CA LEU A 166 27.28 -25.75 -13.38
C LEU A 166 26.95 -27.23 -13.64
N VAL A 167 25.67 -27.58 -13.62
CA VAL A 167 25.18 -28.94 -13.92
C VAL A 167 25.41 -29.29 -15.40
N MET A 168 25.15 -28.35 -16.32
CA MET A 168 25.33 -28.60 -17.76
C MET A 168 26.78 -28.78 -18.18
N ASN A 169 27.73 -28.08 -17.55
CA ASN A 169 29.16 -28.19 -17.88
C ASN A 169 29.86 -29.40 -17.27
N ASN A 170 29.14 -30.22 -16.48
CA ASN A 170 29.61 -31.46 -15.87
C ASN A 170 31.06 -31.37 -15.33
N LEU A 171 31.32 -30.40 -14.46
CA LEU A 171 32.65 -30.16 -13.92
C LEU A 171 33.21 -31.44 -13.28
N ASN A 172 34.42 -31.84 -13.67
CA ASN A 172 35.09 -33.04 -13.15
C ASN A 172 35.37 -32.98 -11.62
N SER A 173 35.34 -31.79 -11.02
CA SER A 173 35.63 -31.57 -9.60
C SER A 173 34.36 -31.52 -8.73
N ARG A 174 33.87 -32.70 -8.32
CA ARG A 174 32.69 -32.84 -7.43
C ARG A 174 32.75 -31.93 -6.19
N MET A 175 33.92 -31.77 -5.57
CA MET A 175 34.12 -30.93 -4.39
C MET A 175 33.85 -29.43 -4.65
N ILE A 176 34.22 -28.92 -5.83
CA ILE A 176 33.97 -27.53 -6.21
C ILE A 176 32.47 -27.32 -6.45
N LEU A 177 31.81 -28.29 -7.09
CA LEU A 177 30.39 -28.22 -7.36
C LEU A 177 29.56 -28.18 -6.07
N ILE A 178 29.90 -29.03 -5.09
CA ILE A 178 29.25 -29.05 -3.78
C ILE A 178 29.54 -27.75 -3.02
N SER A 179 30.78 -27.27 -2.98
CA SER A 179 31.13 -26.06 -2.22
C SER A 179 30.45 -24.80 -2.77
N VAL A 180 30.39 -24.64 -4.10
CA VAL A 180 29.68 -23.53 -4.76
C VAL A 180 28.18 -23.61 -4.48
N SER A 181 27.60 -24.81 -4.55
CA SER A 181 26.17 -25.02 -4.28
C SER A 181 25.82 -24.63 -2.84
N VAL A 182 26.65 -25.01 -1.86
CA VAL A 182 26.44 -24.63 -0.44
C VAL A 182 26.54 -23.13 -0.26
N GLY A 183 27.52 -22.47 -0.88
CA GLY A 183 27.63 -21.01 -0.86
C GLY A 183 26.39 -20.31 -1.43
N ILE A 184 25.87 -20.80 -2.56
CA ILE A 184 24.65 -20.27 -3.19
C ILE A 184 23.42 -20.46 -2.29
N LEU A 185 23.26 -21.62 -1.64
CA LEU A 185 22.16 -21.82 -0.70
C LEU A 185 22.23 -20.82 0.46
N LEU A 186 23.40 -20.64 1.06
CA LEU A 186 23.59 -19.70 2.16
C LEU A 186 23.25 -18.27 1.75
N ILE A 187 23.64 -17.85 0.53
CA ILE A 187 23.27 -16.56 -0.04
C ILE A 187 21.74 -16.45 -0.18
N ASN A 188 21.07 -17.46 -0.73
CA ASN A 188 19.61 -17.46 -0.86
C ASN A 188 18.88 -17.40 0.49
N LEU A 189 19.36 -18.13 1.50
CA LEU A 189 18.81 -18.08 2.86
C LEU A 189 19.04 -16.71 3.51
N LEU A 190 20.21 -16.09 3.32
CA LEU A 190 20.52 -14.76 3.82
C LEU A 190 19.63 -13.69 3.18
N ILE A 191 19.41 -13.77 1.86
CA ILE A 191 18.50 -12.89 1.12
C ILE A 191 17.09 -13.03 1.64
N PHE A 192 16.69 -14.26 1.93
CA PHE A 192 15.37 -14.51 2.48
C PHE A 192 15.20 -13.91 3.88
N TYR A 193 16.21 -14.02 4.74
CA TYR A 193 16.23 -13.32 6.03
C TYR A 193 16.17 -11.80 5.85
N LEU A 194 16.99 -11.25 4.94
CA LEU A 194 17.05 -9.83 4.65
C LEU A 194 15.71 -9.29 4.15
N TYR A 195 14.99 -10.07 3.34
CA TYR A 195 13.63 -9.72 2.90
C TYR A 195 12.70 -9.49 4.09
N GLY A 196 12.66 -10.43 5.06
CA GLY A 196 11.82 -10.30 6.25
C GLY A 196 12.16 -9.06 7.07
N VAL A 197 13.45 -8.79 7.28
CA VAL A 197 13.93 -7.59 7.99
C VAL A 197 13.56 -6.31 7.24
N LEU A 198 13.72 -6.30 5.91
CA LEU A 198 13.43 -5.14 5.07
C LEU A 198 11.94 -4.79 5.12
N VAL A 199 11.06 -5.79 4.98
CA VAL A 199 9.62 -5.60 5.08
C VAL A 199 9.22 -5.09 6.47
N ASP A 200 9.82 -5.59 7.54
CA ASP A 200 9.57 -5.09 8.89
C ASP A 200 9.99 -3.63 9.06
N ALA A 201 11.16 -3.27 8.54
CA ALA A 201 11.66 -1.90 8.56
C ALA A 201 10.77 -0.94 7.77
N TYR A 202 10.32 -1.35 6.57
CA TYR A 202 9.42 -0.52 5.75
C TYR A 202 8.09 -0.23 6.43
N LEU A 203 7.46 -1.24 7.03
CA LEU A 203 6.20 -1.03 7.74
C LEU A 203 6.36 -0.12 8.95
N LYS A 204 7.46 -0.26 9.69
CA LYS A 204 7.79 0.67 10.80
C LYS A 204 8.01 2.10 10.31
N LEU A 205 8.62 2.29 9.14
CA LEU A 205 8.81 3.61 8.55
C LEU A 205 7.48 4.22 8.10
N GLU A 206 6.60 3.43 7.48
CA GLU A 206 5.27 3.87 7.06
C GLU A 206 4.39 4.25 8.26
N GLU A 207 4.38 3.42 9.30
CA GLU A 207 3.67 3.70 10.55
C GLU A 207 4.16 4.99 11.20
N ARG A 208 5.49 5.22 11.24
CA ARG A 208 6.07 6.48 11.73
C ARG A 208 5.63 7.68 10.89
N ALA A 209 5.67 7.58 9.57
CA ALA A 209 5.25 8.66 8.68
C ALA A 209 3.76 9.00 8.86
N LEU A 210 2.92 7.99 9.11
CA LEU A 210 1.51 8.21 9.43
C LEU A 210 1.34 8.92 10.78
N PHE A 211 2.07 8.50 11.81
CA PHE A 211 2.05 9.17 13.12
C PHE A 211 2.53 10.62 13.03
N GLU A 212 3.60 10.91 12.30
CA GLU A 212 4.09 12.27 12.10
C GLU A 212 3.04 13.16 11.43
N ARG A 213 2.35 12.65 10.41
CA ARG A 213 1.23 13.38 9.75
C ARG A 213 0.08 13.65 10.71
N GLN A 214 -0.27 12.68 11.57
CA GLN A 214 -1.30 12.89 12.58
C GLN A 214 -0.89 13.96 13.59
N ILE A 215 0.35 13.92 14.10
CA ILE A 215 0.88 14.93 15.03
C ILE A 215 0.85 16.32 14.39
N ALA A 216 1.29 16.45 13.14
CA ALA A 216 1.24 17.74 12.43
C ALA A 216 -0.19 18.27 12.27
N SER A 217 -1.15 17.39 11.97
CA SER A 217 -2.58 17.75 11.89
C SER A 217 -3.13 18.23 13.24
N TYR A 218 -2.83 17.52 14.33
CA TYR A 218 -3.21 17.92 15.68
C TYR A 218 -2.58 19.25 16.10
N ALA A 219 -1.31 19.48 15.78
CA ALA A 219 -0.65 20.76 16.05
C ALA A 219 -1.34 21.92 15.32
N ASN A 220 -1.75 21.71 14.06
CA ASN A 220 -2.52 22.70 13.32
C ASN A 220 -3.90 22.96 13.95
N GLN A 221 -4.60 21.92 14.40
CA GLN A 221 -5.89 22.07 15.09
C GLN A 221 -5.75 22.87 16.39
N LEU A 222 -4.72 22.59 17.18
CA LEU A 222 -4.42 23.35 18.40
C LEU A 222 -4.15 24.83 18.07
N ASN A 223 -3.39 25.11 17.02
CA ASN A 223 -3.12 26.49 16.59
C ASN A 223 -4.41 27.24 16.18
N ILE A 224 -5.30 26.58 15.44
CA ILE A 224 -6.61 27.15 15.09
C ILE A 224 -7.44 27.42 16.35
N MET A 225 -7.43 26.48 17.30
CA MET A 225 -8.14 26.63 18.57
C MET A 225 -7.61 27.80 19.39
N THR A 226 -6.29 27.97 19.50
CA THR A 226 -5.68 29.11 20.21
C THR A 226 -6.01 30.43 19.55
N GLN A 227 -5.97 30.50 18.21
CA GLN A 227 -6.37 31.72 17.49
C GLN A 227 -7.86 32.03 17.67
N THR A 228 -8.70 31.01 17.73
CA THR A 228 -10.14 31.18 17.98
C THR A 228 -10.39 31.68 19.41
N GLU A 229 -9.67 31.12 20.38
CA GLU A 229 -9.73 31.57 21.78
C GLU A 229 -9.29 33.03 21.93
N GLU A 230 -8.22 33.44 21.25
CA GLU A 230 -7.79 34.84 21.21
C GLU A 230 -8.88 35.75 20.63
N LYS A 231 -9.52 35.37 19.52
CA LYS A 231 -10.64 36.12 18.93
C LYS A 231 -11.82 36.25 19.91
N VAL A 232 -12.19 35.16 20.58
CA VAL A 232 -13.26 35.18 21.59
C VAL A 232 -12.90 36.07 22.77
N ARG A 233 -11.63 36.05 23.20
CA ARG A 233 -11.14 36.91 24.28
C ARG A 233 -11.20 38.40 23.89
N THR A 234 -10.81 38.74 22.67
CA THR A 234 -10.91 40.11 22.14
C THR A 234 -12.37 40.55 22.08
N LEU A 235 -13.27 39.74 21.49
CA LEU A 235 -14.69 40.04 21.45
C LEU A 235 -15.28 40.27 22.86
N LYS A 236 -14.94 39.41 23.82
CA LYS A 236 -15.38 39.57 25.22
C LYS A 236 -14.87 40.86 25.84
N HIS A 237 -13.63 41.26 25.54
CA HIS A 237 -13.06 42.51 26.02
C HIS A 237 -13.83 43.72 25.46
N ASP A 238 -14.09 43.72 24.16
CA ASP A 238 -14.80 44.81 23.49
C ASP A 238 -16.24 44.92 23.98
N MET A 239 -16.95 43.79 24.12
CA MET A 239 -18.29 43.76 24.72
C MET A 239 -18.30 44.33 26.15
N LYS A 240 -17.29 43.98 26.97
CA LYS A 240 -17.18 44.53 28.33
C LYS A 240 -16.99 46.06 28.31
N HIS A 241 -16.22 46.58 27.35
CA HIS A 241 -16.03 48.01 27.17
C HIS A 241 -17.35 48.72 26.81
N HIS A 242 -18.06 48.22 25.80
CA HIS A 242 -19.36 48.79 25.39
C HIS A 242 -20.40 48.77 26.52
N LEU A 243 -20.48 47.67 27.29
CA LEU A 243 -21.39 47.58 28.45
C LEU A 243 -21.04 48.60 29.55
N ASN A 244 -19.75 48.91 29.74
CA ASN A 244 -19.32 49.89 30.73
C ASN A 244 -19.66 51.32 30.29
N GLU A 245 -19.46 51.66 29.02
CA GLU A 245 -19.88 52.96 28.45
C GLU A 245 -21.39 53.17 28.56
N LEU A 246 -22.19 52.15 28.21
CA LEU A 246 -23.64 52.17 28.40
C LEU A 246 -24.03 52.42 29.86
N MET A 247 -23.33 51.79 30.81
CA MET A 247 -23.60 52.00 32.24
C MET A 247 -23.26 53.44 32.68
N ILE A 248 -22.22 54.06 32.12
CA ILE A 248 -21.86 55.46 32.40
C ILE A 248 -22.94 56.40 31.84
N LEU A 249 -23.33 56.21 30.58
CA LEU A 249 -24.37 57.02 29.92
C LEU A 249 -25.72 56.92 30.65
N ALA A 250 -26.14 55.71 31.04
CA ALA A 250 -27.37 55.47 31.78
C ALA A 250 -27.37 56.13 33.17
N ARG A 251 -26.22 56.14 33.87
CA ARG A 251 -26.10 56.83 35.18
C ARG A 251 -26.22 58.35 35.08
N HIS A 252 -25.98 58.94 33.91
CA HIS A 252 -26.12 60.38 33.68
C HIS A 252 -27.53 60.80 33.22
N GLN A 253 -28.52 59.88 33.28
CA GLN A 253 -29.94 60.11 32.90
C GLN A 253 -30.10 60.73 31.50
N ASN A 254 -29.24 60.35 30.56
CA ASN A 254 -29.22 60.88 29.21
C ASN A 254 -29.80 59.85 28.23
N ASP A 255 -31.11 59.64 28.31
CA ASP A 255 -31.82 58.55 27.63
C ASP A 255 -31.62 58.56 26.11
N ASP A 256 -31.59 59.77 25.50
CA ASP A 256 -31.34 59.93 24.06
C ASP A 256 -29.95 59.42 23.66
N LYS A 257 -28.91 59.70 24.45
CA LYS A 257 -27.53 59.25 24.16
C LYS A 257 -27.33 57.76 24.37
N VAL A 258 -28.06 57.17 25.31
CA VAL A 258 -28.06 55.70 25.50
C VAL A 258 -28.66 55.04 24.27
N MET A 259 -29.77 55.58 23.76
CA MET A 259 -30.44 55.02 22.58
C MET A 259 -29.58 55.15 21.32
N ASP A 260 -28.96 56.31 21.10
CA ASP A 260 -28.02 56.51 19.98
C ASP A 260 -26.85 55.53 20.03
N TYR A 261 -26.25 55.32 21.22
CA TYR A 261 -25.14 54.38 21.37
C TYR A 261 -25.55 52.91 21.14
N ILE A 262 -26.76 52.52 21.52
CA ILE A 262 -27.31 51.19 21.22
C ILE A 262 -27.51 51.02 19.71
N CYS A 263 -28.04 52.05 19.02
CA CYS A 263 -28.18 52.04 17.57
C CYS A 263 -26.82 51.91 16.87
N ASP A 264 -25.80 52.63 17.32
CA ASP A 264 -24.44 52.54 16.79
C ASP A 264 -23.82 51.15 17.02
N MET A 265 -24.03 50.58 18.21
CA MET A 265 -23.56 49.22 18.53
C MET A 265 -24.28 48.16 17.68
N GLN A 266 -25.58 48.33 17.42
CA GLN A 266 -26.35 47.45 16.53
C GLN A 266 -25.87 47.57 15.09
N ALA A 267 -25.60 48.78 14.59
CA ALA A 267 -25.05 49.01 13.25
C ALA A 267 -23.61 48.50 13.10
N TYR A 268 -22.83 48.43 14.18
CA TYR A 268 -21.50 47.81 14.19
C TYR A 268 -21.58 46.27 14.13
N LEU A 269 -22.59 45.67 14.78
CA LEU A 269 -22.83 44.22 14.79
C LEU A 269 -23.52 43.72 13.50
N GLU A 270 -24.41 44.51 12.93
CA GLU A 270 -24.98 44.31 11.60
C GLU A 270 -23.96 44.80 10.56
N ASN A 271 -23.10 43.91 10.06
CA ASN A 271 -22.14 44.24 9.01
C ASN A 271 -22.88 44.89 7.80
N PRO A 272 -22.73 46.20 7.53
CA PRO A 272 -23.53 46.89 6.51
C PRO A 272 -23.27 46.38 5.08
N HIS A 273 -22.21 45.58 4.91
CA HIS A 273 -21.80 44.96 3.66
C HIS A 273 -22.08 43.45 3.60
N GLU A 274 -22.76 42.87 4.61
CA GLU A 274 -23.24 41.50 4.59
C GLU A 274 -24.64 41.46 3.97
N TYR A 275 -24.67 41.28 2.64
CA TYR A 275 -25.89 41.18 1.85
C TYR A 275 -26.49 39.76 1.86
N ILE A 276 -25.67 38.74 2.15
CA ILE A 276 -26.03 37.33 2.16
C ILE A 276 -25.28 36.62 3.30
N SER A 277 -26.00 35.76 4.01
CA SER A 277 -25.47 34.85 5.02
C SER A 277 -26.16 33.49 4.85
N SER A 278 -25.67 32.67 3.90
CA SER A 278 -26.22 31.35 3.60
C SER A 278 -25.63 30.23 4.48
N GLY A 279 -24.55 30.54 5.20
CA GLY A 279 -23.80 29.59 6.03
C GLY A 279 -22.72 28.84 5.25
N ASN A 280 -22.54 29.15 3.97
CA ASN A 280 -21.38 28.73 3.18
C ASN A 280 -20.41 29.91 3.07
N GLN A 281 -19.42 29.95 3.97
CA GLN A 281 -18.53 31.09 4.15
C GLN A 281 -17.79 31.51 2.85
N GLU A 282 -17.39 30.55 2.02
CA GLU A 282 -16.67 30.85 0.77
C GLU A 282 -17.58 31.56 -0.25
N VAL A 283 -18.82 31.07 -0.39
CA VAL A 283 -19.79 31.64 -1.32
C VAL A 283 -20.32 32.98 -0.79
N ASP A 284 -20.60 33.06 0.50
CA ASP A 284 -21.05 34.29 1.16
C ASP A 284 -20.00 35.40 0.98
N SER A 285 -18.71 35.07 1.12
CA SER A 285 -17.62 36.03 0.93
C SER A 285 -17.55 36.58 -0.50
N LEU A 286 -17.62 35.71 -1.51
CA LEU A 286 -17.58 36.12 -2.92
C LEU A 286 -18.81 36.96 -3.29
N MET A 287 -20.00 36.51 -2.89
CA MET A 287 -21.24 37.19 -3.25
C MET A 287 -21.36 38.54 -2.57
N ASN A 288 -20.98 38.66 -1.29
CA ASN A 288 -20.94 39.95 -0.60
C ASN A 288 -19.96 40.92 -1.28
N TYR A 289 -18.77 40.45 -1.68
CA TYR A 289 -17.83 41.28 -2.43
C TYR A 289 -18.40 41.76 -3.77
N MET A 290 -18.98 40.87 -4.57
CA MET A 290 -19.51 41.19 -5.89
C MET A 290 -20.77 42.07 -5.85
N LEU A 291 -21.67 41.85 -4.89
CA LEU A 291 -22.85 42.69 -4.69
C LEU A 291 -22.47 44.09 -4.22
N ASN A 292 -21.46 44.22 -3.35
CA ASN A 292 -20.94 45.51 -2.94
C ASN A 292 -20.38 46.27 -4.15
N ARG A 293 -19.59 45.60 -4.98
CA ARG A 293 -19.04 46.17 -6.22
C ARG A 293 -20.13 46.51 -7.25
N ALA A 294 -21.18 45.70 -7.36
CA ALA A 294 -22.29 45.98 -8.26
C ALA A 294 -23.05 47.24 -7.83
N LYS A 295 -23.35 47.41 -6.54
CA LYS A 295 -24.06 48.58 -6.01
C LYS A 295 -23.25 49.87 -6.09
N THR A 296 -21.92 49.81 -6.08
CA THR A 296 -21.08 51.01 -6.26
C THR A 296 -20.94 51.43 -7.72
N VAL A 297 -21.15 50.51 -8.67
CA VAL A 297 -20.94 50.75 -10.12
C VAL A 297 -22.26 50.93 -10.88
N LEU A 298 -23.36 50.31 -10.43
CA LEU A 298 -24.64 50.28 -11.14
C LEU A 298 -25.72 51.03 -10.36
N ASN A 299 -26.52 51.84 -11.06
CA ASN A 299 -27.60 52.61 -10.43
C ASN A 299 -28.74 51.76 -9.86
N HIS A 300 -28.93 50.54 -10.37
CA HIS A 300 -29.97 49.62 -9.88
C HIS A 300 -29.47 48.18 -9.93
N VAL A 301 -29.48 47.52 -8.77
CA VAL A 301 -29.10 46.12 -8.60
C VAL A 301 -30.20 45.42 -7.80
N ASN A 302 -30.86 44.47 -8.43
CA ASN A 302 -31.84 43.59 -7.79
C ASN A 302 -31.29 42.16 -7.78
N TYR A 303 -31.41 41.47 -6.65
CA TYR A 303 -30.89 40.11 -6.48
C TYR A 303 -31.80 39.29 -5.59
N GLU A 304 -31.94 38.01 -5.93
CA GLU A 304 -32.58 37.00 -5.10
C GLU A 304 -31.67 35.78 -5.10
N ILE A 305 -31.19 35.40 -3.92
CA ILE A 305 -30.10 34.42 -3.79
C ILE A 305 -30.49 33.43 -2.70
N ASN A 306 -30.62 32.16 -3.09
CA ASN A 306 -30.95 31.06 -2.20
C ASN A 306 -29.93 29.94 -2.39
N ILE A 307 -29.12 29.69 -1.37
CA ILE A 307 -27.97 28.79 -1.44
C ILE A 307 -28.02 27.82 -0.25
N PRO A 308 -27.90 26.51 -0.48
CA PRO A 308 -27.82 25.53 0.60
C PRO A 308 -26.45 25.57 1.29
N LYS A 309 -26.42 25.26 2.60
CA LYS A 309 -25.18 25.23 3.40
C LYS A 309 -24.10 24.33 2.82
N GLU A 310 -24.49 23.17 2.28
CA GLU A 310 -23.59 22.22 1.64
C GLU A 310 -23.86 22.17 0.14
N LEU A 311 -22.85 22.48 -0.66
CA LEU A 311 -22.85 22.32 -2.11
C LEU A 311 -22.01 21.12 -2.50
N ALA A 312 -22.52 20.28 -3.40
CA ALA A 312 -21.76 19.15 -3.98
C ALA A 312 -20.71 19.60 -5.02
N ILE A 313 -20.43 20.89 -5.11
CA ILE A 313 -19.49 21.52 -6.04
C ILE A 313 -18.33 22.08 -5.22
N ARG A 314 -17.09 21.89 -5.71
CA ARG A 314 -15.91 22.46 -5.05
C ARG A 314 -16.00 23.98 -5.04
N SER A 315 -15.81 24.59 -3.88
CA SER A 315 -15.91 26.04 -3.67
C SER A 315 -15.07 26.86 -4.66
N PHE A 316 -13.86 26.36 -5.00
CA PHE A 316 -12.99 26.99 -6.00
C PHE A 316 -13.62 27.09 -7.39
N ASP A 317 -14.21 26.00 -7.89
CA ASP A 317 -14.82 25.98 -9.22
C ASP A 317 -16.05 26.91 -9.26
N LEU A 318 -16.84 26.90 -8.19
CA LEU A 318 -18.01 27.77 -8.05
C LEU A 318 -17.59 29.25 -8.04
N ASN A 319 -16.51 29.59 -7.32
CA ASN A 319 -16.00 30.96 -7.25
C ASN A 319 -15.52 31.47 -8.60
N VAL A 320 -14.84 30.64 -9.39
CA VAL A 320 -14.39 30.99 -10.74
C VAL A 320 -15.58 31.23 -11.67
N ILE A 321 -16.57 30.34 -11.66
CA ILE A 321 -17.72 30.44 -12.55
C ILE A 321 -18.59 31.66 -12.19
N VAL A 322 -19.01 31.75 -10.93
CA VAL A 322 -19.92 32.81 -10.47
C VAL A 322 -19.21 34.16 -10.50
N GLY A 323 -17.94 34.23 -10.09
CA GLY A 323 -17.14 35.45 -10.14
C GLY A 323 -17.05 36.00 -11.57
N ASN A 324 -16.66 35.16 -12.54
CA ASN A 324 -16.56 35.60 -13.94
C ASN A 324 -17.89 36.05 -14.54
N LEU A 325 -19.00 35.38 -14.20
CA LEU A 325 -20.32 35.76 -14.68
C LEU A 325 -20.77 37.12 -14.12
N LEU A 326 -20.58 37.34 -12.81
CA LEU A 326 -20.93 38.60 -12.15
C LEU A 326 -20.02 39.76 -12.61
N GLU A 327 -18.72 39.53 -12.78
CA GLU A 327 -17.82 40.54 -13.33
C GLU A 327 -18.24 40.99 -14.73
N ASN A 328 -18.58 40.03 -15.60
CA ASN A 328 -19.09 40.33 -16.93
C ASN A 328 -20.40 41.12 -16.90
N ALA A 329 -21.30 40.78 -15.97
CA ALA A 329 -22.57 41.48 -15.80
C ALA A 329 -22.35 42.93 -15.32
N ILE A 330 -21.47 43.14 -14.32
CA ILE A 330 -21.14 44.47 -13.79
C ILE A 330 -20.46 45.34 -14.86
N ALA A 331 -19.49 44.78 -15.59
CA ALA A 331 -18.76 45.50 -16.63
C ALA A 331 -19.67 45.98 -17.77
N ARG A 332 -20.62 45.14 -18.22
CA ARG A 332 -21.57 45.51 -19.29
C ARG A 332 -22.65 46.47 -18.82
N GLY A 333 -23.10 46.37 -17.57
CA GLY A 333 -24.08 47.29 -16.99
C GLY A 333 -23.57 48.73 -16.93
N ASN A 334 -22.28 48.92 -16.62
CA ASN A 334 -21.64 50.24 -16.59
C ASN A 334 -21.55 50.88 -18.00
N HIS A 335 -21.34 50.07 -19.04
CA HIS A 335 -21.20 50.54 -20.42
C HIS A 335 -22.49 51.09 -21.05
N LYS A 336 -23.67 50.71 -20.53
CA LYS A 336 -24.99 51.20 -21.01
C LYS A 336 -25.35 52.61 -20.53
N LEU A 337 -24.57 53.21 -19.63
CA LEU A 337 -24.78 54.58 -19.13
C LEU A 337 -24.13 55.66 -20.03
N TRP A 338 -23.41 55.26 -21.08
CA TRP A 338 -22.63 56.16 -21.96
C TRP A 338 -23.08 56.14 -23.43
N TYR A 339 -24.31 55.70 -23.72
CA TYR A 339 -24.93 55.78 -25.04
C TYR A 339 -26.32 56.41 -24.98
#